data_AF-A0A7C2PK02-F1
#
_entry.id   AF-A0A7C2PK02-F1
#
_cell.length_a   1.000
_cell.length_b   1.000
_cell.length_c   1.000
_cell.angle_alpha   90.00
_cell.angle_beta   90.00
_cell.angle_gamma   90.00
#
_symmetry.space_group_name_H-M   'P 1'
#
loop_
_entity.id
_entity.type
_entity.pdbx_description
1 polymer ?
#
loop_
_entity_poly.entity_id
_entity_poly.type
_entity_poly.pdbx_seq_one_letter_code
_entity_poly.pdbx_strand_id
1 'polypeptide(L)'
;MLSAVGRIGSLLEEIEHPSKPIEGYVVAIVFNENYEFSDIELEQFQIEKIPQYLYKEGESKGNRPAPIAPITEVENTFRKIKNWIESCKGVQSLSKEEREILQKIVSNMEEHKDEILQRLREKITEVGKKSTKFLAFKIGTKYPGEIELFTKAKRALLYKKIGKSSSKNKTCSICGRVKEDISARTLVYNFDTDDK
;
A
#
# COMPACT_ATOMS: atom_id res chain seq x y z
N MET A 1 -20.30 -19.00 -5.43
CA MET A 1 -20.38 -17.78 -6.29
C MET A 1 -19.59 -16.60 -5.72
N LEU A 2 -19.77 -16.18 -4.46
CA LEU A 2 -19.00 -15.06 -3.88
C LEU A 2 -17.49 -15.33 -3.83
N SER A 3 -17.06 -16.58 -3.58
CA SER A 3 -15.65 -16.97 -3.66
C SER A 3 -15.07 -16.85 -5.07
N ALA A 4 -15.88 -17.09 -6.11
CA ALA A 4 -15.47 -16.94 -7.50
C ALA A 4 -15.39 -15.46 -7.91
N VAL A 5 -16.35 -14.63 -7.48
CA VAL A 5 -16.31 -13.16 -7.69
C VAL A 5 -15.16 -12.52 -6.93
N GLY A 6 -14.88 -12.96 -5.70
CA GLY A 6 -13.71 -12.53 -4.94
C GLY A 6 -12.39 -12.95 -5.60
N ARG A 7 -12.32 -14.16 -6.17
CA ARG A 7 -11.17 -14.63 -6.96
C ARG A 7 -10.99 -13.83 -8.26
N ILE A 8 -12.07 -13.52 -8.96
CA ILE A 8 -12.04 -12.68 -10.17
C ILE A 8 -11.58 -11.26 -9.81
N GLY A 9 -12.09 -10.69 -8.72
CA GLY A 9 -11.64 -9.38 -8.23
C GLY A 9 -10.17 -9.36 -7.85
N SER A 10 -9.65 -10.40 -7.19
CA SER A 10 -8.21 -10.50 -6.90
C SER A 10 -7.36 -10.66 -8.16
N LEU A 11 -7.86 -11.37 -9.18
CA LEU A 11 -7.17 -11.52 -10.48
C LEU A 11 -7.18 -10.21 -11.29
N LEU A 12 -8.23 -9.38 -11.17
CA LEU A 12 -8.32 -8.09 -11.85
C LEU A 12 -7.45 -7.01 -11.20
N GLU A 13 -7.27 -7.03 -9.88
CA GLU A 13 -6.32 -6.12 -9.21
C GLU A 13 -4.86 -6.41 -9.56
N GLU A 14 -4.52 -7.65 -9.97
CA GLU A 14 -3.21 -7.98 -10.54
C GLU A 14 -2.98 -7.33 -11.92
N ILE A 15 -4.04 -6.77 -12.54
CA ILE A 15 -4.06 -6.17 -13.89
C ILE A 15 -4.54 -4.69 -13.84
N GLU A 16 -4.54 -4.03 -12.67
CA GLU A 16 -4.86 -2.60 -12.61
C GLU A 16 -3.71 -1.77 -13.21
N HIS A 17 -3.81 -1.49 -14.51
CA HIS A 17 -2.99 -0.48 -15.16
C HIS A 17 -3.48 0.91 -14.80
N PRO A 18 -2.58 1.88 -14.56
CA PRO A 18 -2.98 3.24 -14.26
C PRO A 18 -3.75 3.81 -15.45
N SER A 19 -4.77 4.62 -15.17
CA SER A 19 -5.65 5.19 -16.21
C SER A 19 -4.91 6.08 -17.21
N LYS A 20 -3.71 6.53 -16.87
CA LYS A 20 -2.81 7.37 -17.67
C LYS A 20 -1.36 6.91 -17.48
N PRO A 21 -0.47 7.10 -18.47
CA PRO A 21 0.96 6.92 -18.27
C PRO A 21 1.44 7.82 -17.13
N ILE A 22 2.04 7.21 -16.11
CA ILE A 22 2.59 7.92 -14.96
C ILE A 22 4.06 8.21 -15.28
N GLU A 23 4.34 9.46 -15.64
CA GLU A 23 5.71 9.95 -15.71
C GLU A 23 6.12 10.56 -14.37
N GLY A 24 7.23 10.09 -13.82
CA GLY A 24 7.71 10.56 -12.52
C GLY A 24 8.92 9.79 -12.03
N TYR A 25 9.24 10.04 -10.76
CA TYR A 25 10.36 9.42 -10.07
C TYR A 25 9.88 8.78 -8.78
N VAL A 26 10.54 7.70 -8.38
CA VAL A 26 10.42 7.09 -7.06
C VAL A 26 11.63 7.49 -6.24
N VAL A 27 11.39 8.12 -5.11
CA VAL A 27 12.36 8.34 -4.04
C VAL A 27 12.12 7.25 -3.01
N ALA A 28 13.08 6.34 -2.82
CA ALA A 28 12.94 5.17 -1.98
C ALA A 28 13.78 5.28 -0.70
N ILE A 29 13.16 5.06 0.45
CA ILE A 29 13.89 4.85 1.72
C ILE A 29 14.44 3.42 1.71
N VAL A 30 15.75 3.26 1.75
CA VAL A 30 16.42 1.96 1.68
C VAL A 30 16.79 1.49 3.07
N PHE A 31 16.29 0.31 3.44
CA PHE A 31 16.75 -0.45 4.60
C PHE A 31 17.72 -1.54 4.14
N ASN A 32 18.76 -1.83 4.91
CA ASN A 32 19.63 -2.97 4.64
C ASN A 32 18.96 -4.31 5.01
N GLU A 33 19.64 -5.44 4.81
CA GLU A 33 19.13 -6.79 5.18
C GLU A 33 18.91 -6.96 6.69
N ASN A 34 19.53 -6.10 7.51
CA ASN A 34 19.28 -6.03 8.95
C ASN A 34 18.11 -5.10 9.29
N TYR A 35 17.39 -4.55 8.31
CA TYR A 35 16.25 -3.65 8.50
C TYR A 35 16.61 -2.29 9.12
N GLU A 36 17.86 -1.86 8.95
CA GLU A 36 18.34 -0.54 9.37
C GLU A 36 18.40 0.40 8.19
N PHE A 37 18.07 1.67 8.41
CA PHE A 37 18.14 2.73 7.41
C PHE A 37 19.57 2.81 6.88
N SER A 38 19.68 2.76 5.56
CA SER A 38 20.95 2.74 4.84
C SER A 38 21.10 3.96 3.96
N ASP A 39 20.11 4.25 3.11
CA ASP A 39 20.20 5.36 2.16
C ASP A 39 18.84 5.82 1.60
N ILE A 40 18.86 6.88 0.80
CA ILE A 40 17.75 7.32 -0.04
C ILE A 40 18.14 7.18 -1.51
N GLU A 41 17.43 6.30 -2.22
CA GLU A 41 17.61 6.09 -3.66
C GLU A 41 16.59 6.90 -4.46
N LEU A 42 17.02 7.32 -5.66
CA LEU A 42 16.17 8.00 -6.63
C LEU A 42 16.21 7.21 -7.94
N GLU A 43 15.04 6.75 -8.41
CA GLU A 43 14.89 6.08 -9.69
C GLU A 43 13.70 6.62 -10.49
N GLN A 44 13.68 6.40 -11.80
CA GLN A 44 12.52 6.72 -12.61
C GLN A 44 11.38 5.76 -12.28
N PHE A 45 10.15 6.27 -12.17
CA PHE A 45 8.97 5.44 -11.99
C PHE A 45 8.76 4.58 -13.24
N GLN A 46 8.66 3.26 -13.06
CA GLN A 46 8.41 2.31 -14.13
C GLN A 46 7.04 1.67 -13.97
N ILE A 47 6.22 1.73 -15.02
CA ILE A 47 4.85 1.18 -15.00
C ILE A 47 4.88 -0.33 -14.78
N GLU A 48 5.90 -1.01 -15.31
CA GLU A 48 6.12 -2.45 -15.19
C GLU A 48 6.39 -2.88 -13.74
N LYS A 49 6.86 -1.96 -12.90
CA LYS A 49 7.15 -2.19 -11.48
C LYS A 49 5.97 -1.88 -10.56
N ILE A 50 4.79 -1.50 -11.08
CA ILE A 50 3.59 -1.24 -10.27
C ILE A 50 3.29 -2.36 -9.25
N PRO A 51 3.33 -3.66 -9.63
CA PRO A 51 3.14 -4.74 -8.68
C PRO A 51 4.21 -4.76 -7.59
N GLN A 52 5.47 -4.47 -7.94
CA GLN A 52 6.60 -4.41 -7.00
C GLN A 52 6.44 -3.25 -6.00
N TYR A 53 5.94 -2.11 -6.45
CA TYR A 53 5.69 -0.96 -5.58
C TYR A 53 4.47 -1.14 -4.66
N LEU A 54 3.61 -2.13 -4.92
CA LEU A 54 2.25 -2.23 -4.36
C LEU A 54 1.42 -0.96 -4.59
N TYR A 55 1.63 -0.30 -5.74
CA TYR A 55 0.95 0.93 -6.10
C TYR A 55 -0.50 0.68 -6.50
N LYS A 56 -1.43 1.46 -5.95
CA LYS A 56 -2.83 1.51 -6.41
C LYS A 56 -3.28 2.96 -6.53
N GLU A 57 -3.85 3.32 -7.68
CA GLU A 57 -4.27 4.69 -7.95
C GLU A 57 -5.30 5.16 -6.92
N GLY A 58 -5.06 6.34 -6.32
CA GLY A 58 -5.96 6.94 -5.35
C GLY A 58 -5.97 6.30 -3.94
N GLU A 59 -5.18 5.26 -3.69
CA GLU A 59 -5.10 4.64 -2.36
C GLU A 59 -4.56 5.61 -1.29
N SER A 60 -3.55 6.39 -1.66
CA SER A 60 -2.83 7.33 -0.79
C SER A 60 -3.48 8.72 -0.68
N LYS A 61 -4.73 8.89 -1.14
CA LYS A 61 -5.49 10.15 -1.05
C LYS A 61 -5.68 10.58 0.42
N GLY A 62 -5.53 11.88 0.69
CA GLY A 62 -5.63 12.44 2.04
C GLY A 62 -4.52 11.91 2.94
N ASN A 63 -4.84 11.52 4.18
CA ASN A 63 -3.90 10.96 5.16
C ASN A 63 -3.88 9.42 5.19
N ARG A 64 -4.36 8.75 4.13
CA ARG A 64 -4.43 7.29 4.08
C ARG A 64 -3.03 6.67 4.00
N PRO A 65 -2.69 5.71 4.88
CA PRO A 65 -1.43 4.98 4.78
C PRO A 65 -1.37 4.15 3.50
N ALA A 66 -0.21 4.14 2.84
CA ALA A 66 0.06 3.37 1.63
C ALA A 66 1.56 3.01 1.58
N PRO A 67 1.96 1.92 0.87
CA PRO A 67 3.37 1.53 0.72
C PRO A 67 4.14 2.45 -0.22
N ILE A 68 3.42 3.15 -1.09
CA ILE A 68 3.93 4.17 -2.00
C ILE A 68 2.91 5.32 -2.09
N ALA A 69 3.37 6.56 -2.11
CA ALA A 69 2.50 7.72 -2.17
C ALA A 69 3.14 8.89 -2.93
N PRO A 70 2.36 9.69 -3.69
CA PRO A 70 2.87 10.90 -4.31
C PRO A 70 3.28 11.91 -3.22
N ILE A 71 4.43 12.53 -3.41
CA ILE A 71 5.02 13.48 -2.47
C ILE A 71 4.40 14.85 -2.71
N THR A 72 3.49 15.24 -1.83
CA THR A 72 3.00 16.63 -1.75
C THR A 72 3.78 17.42 -0.71
N GLU A 73 4.06 16.80 0.43
CA GLU A 73 4.88 17.31 1.53
C GLU A 73 5.64 16.11 2.11
N VAL A 74 6.94 16.27 2.35
CA VAL A 74 7.86 15.15 2.62
C VAL A 74 7.47 14.43 3.91
N GLU A 75 7.22 15.20 4.95
CA GLU A 75 6.91 14.78 6.32
C GLU A 75 5.57 14.04 6.37
N ASN A 76 4.57 14.60 5.69
CA ASN A 76 3.24 13.99 5.60
C ASN A 76 3.30 12.67 4.82
N THR A 77 4.09 12.61 3.74
CA THR A 77 4.23 11.40 2.93
C THR A 77 5.03 10.34 3.66
N PHE A 78 6.12 10.71 4.33
CA PHE A 78 6.90 9.84 5.22
C PHE A 78 6.01 9.18 6.28
N ARG A 79 5.14 9.98 6.93
CA ARG A 79 4.18 9.45 7.90
C ARG A 79 3.21 8.45 7.29
N LYS A 80 2.76 8.63 6.04
CA LYS A 80 1.89 7.65 5.36
C LYS A 80 2.59 6.31 5.19
N ILE A 81 3.86 6.31 4.77
CA ILE A 81 4.64 5.08 4.58
C ILE A 81 4.86 4.39 5.93
N LYS A 82 5.33 5.14 6.95
CA LYS A 82 5.52 4.61 8.31
C LYS A 82 4.24 3.99 8.87
N ASN A 83 3.13 4.73 8.81
CA ASN A 83 1.83 4.27 9.30
C ASN A 83 1.33 3.03 8.54
N TRP A 84 1.71 2.87 7.27
CA TRP A 84 1.32 1.70 6.50
C TRP A 84 2.07 0.46 7.00
N ILE A 85 3.39 0.57 7.20
CA ILE A 85 4.21 -0.50 7.80
C ILE A 85 3.70 -0.83 9.20
N GLU A 86 3.35 0.18 10.00
CA GLU A 86 2.78 -0.01 11.33
C GLU A 86 1.41 -0.73 11.28
N SER A 87 0.56 -0.39 10.31
CA SER A 87 -0.74 -1.06 10.14
C SER A 87 -0.58 -2.56 9.80
N CYS A 88 0.52 -2.94 9.16
CA CYS A 88 0.82 -4.34 8.85
C CYS A 88 1.02 -5.18 10.12
N LYS A 89 1.48 -4.58 11.23
CA LYS A 89 1.66 -5.30 12.51
C LYS A 89 0.36 -5.88 13.07
N GLY A 90 -0.79 -5.26 12.74
CA GLY A 90 -2.11 -5.71 13.15
C GLY A 90 -2.68 -6.87 12.31
N VAL A 91 -1.91 -7.41 11.36
CA VAL A 91 -2.32 -8.53 10.52
C VAL A 91 -2.11 -9.85 11.26
N GLN A 92 -3.21 -10.56 11.52
CA GLN A 92 -3.21 -11.80 12.31
C GLN A 92 -2.41 -12.93 11.67
N SER A 93 -2.37 -13.00 10.34
CA SER A 93 -1.65 -14.05 9.62
C SER A 93 -0.13 -13.91 9.69
N LEU A 94 0.40 -12.78 10.15
CA LEU A 94 1.85 -12.61 10.34
C LEU A 94 2.33 -13.36 11.59
N SER A 95 3.44 -14.07 11.43
CA SER A 95 4.24 -14.69 12.47
C SER A 95 4.84 -13.67 13.44
N LYS A 96 5.44 -14.15 14.53
CA LYS A 96 6.06 -13.27 15.52
C LYS A 96 7.29 -12.58 14.92
N GLU A 97 8.11 -13.33 14.19
CA GLU A 97 9.31 -12.87 13.51
C GLU A 97 8.97 -11.78 12.49
N GLU A 98 7.93 -12.00 11.66
CA GLU A 98 7.41 -11.01 10.72
C GLU A 98 7.01 -9.69 11.41
N ARG A 99 6.39 -9.76 12.59
CA ARG A 99 6.02 -8.56 13.37
C ARG A 99 7.23 -7.87 14.00
N GLU A 100 8.22 -8.63 14.43
CA GLU A 100 9.50 -8.10 14.95
C GLU A 100 10.25 -7.35 13.84
N ILE A 101 10.26 -7.85 12.60
CA ILE A 101 10.81 -7.14 11.43
C ILE A 101 10.10 -5.80 11.22
N LEU A 102 8.76 -5.80 11.19
CA LEU A 102 7.97 -4.57 11.05
C LEU A 102 8.24 -3.57 12.19
N GLN A 103 8.44 -4.08 13.41
CA GLN A 103 8.79 -3.24 14.56
C GLN A 103 10.17 -2.61 14.38
N LYS A 104 11.18 -3.40 13.95
CA LYS A 104 12.54 -2.90 13.72
C LYS A 104 12.55 -1.79 12.67
N ILE A 105 11.87 -1.98 11.53
CA ILE A 105 11.77 -0.97 10.47
C ILE A 105 11.13 0.32 11.00
N VAL A 106 9.99 0.22 11.70
CA VAL A 106 9.28 1.41 12.22
C VAL A 106 10.10 2.13 13.28
N SER A 107 10.78 1.40 14.17
CA SER A 107 11.68 1.98 15.17
C SER A 107 12.84 2.73 14.50
N ASN A 108 13.46 2.12 13.49
CA ASN A 108 14.58 2.72 12.79
C ASN A 108 14.15 3.96 11.97
N MET A 109 12.95 3.95 11.37
CA MET A 109 12.36 5.14 10.75
C MET A 109 12.20 6.30 11.75
N GLU A 110 11.81 6.03 13.00
CA GLU A 110 11.65 7.11 13.99
C GLU A 110 13.01 7.59 14.53
N GLU A 111 13.94 6.67 14.76
CA GLU A 111 15.31 6.96 15.23
C GLU A 111 16.07 7.85 14.23
N HIS A 112 15.99 7.54 12.93
CA HIS A 112 16.66 8.28 11.86
C HIS A 112 15.74 9.30 11.17
N LYS A 113 14.63 9.69 11.80
CA LYS A 113 13.60 10.51 11.16
C LYS A 113 14.14 11.80 10.56
N ASP A 114 14.90 12.58 11.33
CA ASP A 114 15.39 13.89 10.86
C ASP A 114 16.39 13.73 9.71
N GLU A 115 17.26 12.72 9.79
CA GLU A 115 18.21 12.36 8.74
C GLU A 115 17.48 11.95 7.45
N ILE A 116 16.49 11.05 7.56
CA ILE A 116 15.67 10.59 6.43
C ILE A 116 14.97 11.79 5.79
N LEU A 117 14.32 12.65 6.59
CA LEU A 117 13.61 13.82 6.07
C LEU A 117 14.55 14.80 5.38
N GLN A 118 15.75 15.01 5.90
CA GLN A 118 16.76 15.84 5.24
C GLN A 118 17.17 15.26 3.89
N ARG A 119 17.61 13.99 3.85
CA ARG A 119 18.06 13.34 2.61
C ARG A 119 16.94 13.23 1.57
N LEU A 120 15.70 13.00 2.01
CA LEU A 120 14.54 13.03 1.12
C LEU A 120 14.38 14.40 0.46
N ARG A 121 14.48 15.51 1.22
CA ARG A 121 14.38 16.86 0.67
C ARG A 121 15.50 17.12 -0.35
N GLU A 122 16.72 16.71 -0.05
CA GLU A 122 17.88 16.83 -0.97
C GLU A 122 17.62 16.06 -2.28
N LYS A 123 17.27 14.77 -2.21
CA LYS A 123 16.96 13.95 -3.39
C LYS A 123 15.78 14.46 -4.21
N ILE A 124 14.76 15.01 -3.54
CA ILE A 124 13.61 15.63 -4.22
C ILE A 124 14.03 16.87 -5.01
N THR A 125 15.03 17.63 -4.55
CA THR A 125 15.52 18.81 -5.29
C THR A 125 16.38 18.46 -6.50
N GLU A 126 17.05 17.30 -6.52
CA GLU A 126 17.75 16.78 -7.71
C GLU A 126 16.78 16.58 -8.88
N VAL A 127 15.52 16.29 -8.56
CA VAL A 127 14.46 16.09 -9.54
C VAL A 127 13.68 17.40 -9.73
N GLY A 128 13.63 17.91 -10.96
CA GLY A 128 12.96 19.16 -11.28
C GLY A 128 11.55 19.32 -10.67
N LYS A 129 11.18 20.53 -10.26
CA LYS A 129 9.92 20.82 -9.53
C LYS A 129 8.64 20.35 -10.24
N LYS A 130 8.66 20.23 -11.57
CA LYS A 130 7.49 19.88 -12.40
C LYS A 130 7.23 18.39 -12.53
N SER A 131 8.14 17.51 -12.13
CA SER A 131 7.93 16.07 -12.21
C SER A 131 7.14 15.54 -11.01
N THR A 132 6.28 14.55 -11.26
CA THR A 132 5.64 13.77 -10.20
C THR A 132 6.71 12.96 -9.45
N LYS A 133 6.62 12.95 -8.13
CA LYS A 133 7.55 12.22 -7.25
C LYS A 133 6.74 11.34 -6.33
N PHE A 134 7.17 10.10 -6.14
CA PHE A 134 6.56 9.15 -5.23
C PHE A 134 7.57 8.80 -4.15
N LEU A 135 7.11 8.68 -2.91
CA LEU A 135 7.89 8.10 -1.82
C LEU A 135 7.51 6.63 -1.69
N ALA A 136 8.51 5.75 -1.62
CA ALA A 136 8.37 4.32 -1.33
C ALA A 136 9.49 3.88 -0.38
N PHE A 137 9.62 2.58 -0.13
CA PHE A 137 10.73 2.01 0.61
C PHE A 137 11.22 0.69 -0.01
N LYS A 138 12.46 0.31 0.28
CA LYS A 138 13.11 -0.95 -0.14
C LYS A 138 13.76 -1.65 1.04
N ILE A 139 13.91 -2.97 0.94
CA ILE A 139 14.82 -3.76 1.80
C ILE A 139 15.87 -4.38 0.88
N GLY A 140 17.13 -4.01 1.08
CA GLY A 140 18.19 -4.22 0.11
C GLY A 140 17.78 -3.60 -1.23
N THR A 141 17.68 -4.43 -2.26
CA THR A 141 17.25 -4.01 -3.60
C THR A 141 15.76 -4.23 -3.88
N LYS A 142 15.02 -4.83 -2.94
CA LYS A 142 13.65 -5.32 -3.16
C LYS A 142 12.61 -4.31 -2.70
N TYR A 143 11.61 -4.09 -3.53
CA TYR A 143 10.42 -3.34 -3.16
C TYR A 143 9.41 -4.21 -2.39
N PRO A 144 8.41 -3.61 -1.71
CA PRO A 144 7.51 -4.35 -0.83
C PRO A 144 6.71 -5.45 -1.53
N GLY A 145 6.36 -5.26 -2.81
CA GLY A 145 5.66 -6.24 -3.62
C GLY A 145 6.47 -7.48 -3.97
N GLU A 146 7.79 -7.44 -3.80
CA GLU A 146 8.70 -8.57 -4.00
C GLU A 146 8.97 -9.36 -2.71
N ILE A 147 8.37 -8.93 -1.59
CA ILE A 147 8.62 -9.48 -0.26
C ILE A 147 7.30 -10.05 0.28
N GLU A 148 7.31 -11.35 0.59
CA GLU A 148 6.11 -12.09 0.99
C GLU A 148 5.39 -11.46 2.20
N LEU A 149 6.15 -11.01 3.20
CA LEU A 149 5.63 -10.27 4.37
C LEU A 149 4.65 -9.16 3.98
N PHE A 150 5.05 -8.30 3.05
CA PHE A 150 4.29 -7.11 2.68
C PHE A 150 3.14 -7.43 1.72
N THR A 151 3.32 -8.37 0.80
CA THR A 151 2.22 -8.83 -0.08
C THR A 151 1.10 -9.52 0.73
N LYS A 152 1.47 -10.36 1.69
CA LYS A 152 0.56 -10.99 2.66
C LYS A 152 -0.15 -9.95 3.52
N ALA A 153 0.58 -8.97 4.06
CA ALA A 153 0.00 -7.90 4.84
C ALA A 153 -0.98 -7.05 4.03
N LYS A 154 -0.60 -6.66 2.80
CA LYS A 154 -1.45 -5.90 1.87
C LYS A 154 -2.78 -6.61 1.60
N ARG A 155 -2.74 -7.91 1.26
CA ARG A 155 -3.93 -8.73 1.04
C ARG A 155 -4.81 -8.77 2.28
N ALA A 156 -4.24 -9.00 3.46
CA ALA A 156 -5.01 -9.05 4.71
C ALA A 156 -5.66 -7.70 5.06
N LEU A 157 -4.96 -6.58 4.86
CA LEU A 157 -5.50 -5.23 5.07
C LEU A 157 -6.65 -4.93 4.11
N LEU A 158 -6.55 -5.38 2.85
CA LEU A 158 -7.62 -5.28 1.86
C LEU A 158 -8.86 -6.07 2.29
N TYR A 159 -8.70 -7.35 2.65
CA TYR A 159 -9.82 -8.17 3.13
C TYR A 159 -10.48 -7.61 4.38
N LYS A 160 -9.69 -7.07 5.32
CA LYS A 160 -10.22 -6.38 6.51
C LYS A 160 -11.07 -5.17 6.13
N LYS A 161 -10.71 -4.42 5.08
CA LYS A 161 -11.48 -3.28 4.58
C LYS A 161 -12.80 -3.71 3.94
N ILE A 162 -12.80 -4.81 3.20
CA ILE A 162 -14.01 -5.39 2.57
C ILE A 162 -14.96 -5.98 3.62
N GLY A 163 -14.43 -6.66 4.64
CA GLY A 163 -15.22 -7.21 5.73
C GLY A 163 -15.86 -6.13 6.60
N LYS A 164 -15.24 -4.95 6.73
CA LYS A 164 -15.86 -3.79 7.43
C LYS A 164 -17.07 -3.22 6.69
N SER A 165 -17.16 -3.41 5.38
CA SER A 165 -18.31 -3.02 4.56
C SER A 165 -19.28 -4.18 4.34
N SER A 166 -19.22 -5.24 5.17
CA SER A 166 -20.14 -6.36 5.08
C SER A 166 -21.22 -6.33 6.16
N SER A 167 -22.44 -6.64 5.74
CA SER A 167 -23.63 -6.71 6.57
C SER A 167 -24.09 -8.16 6.66
N LYS A 168 -24.46 -8.58 7.87
CA LYS A 168 -24.97 -9.93 8.12
C LYS A 168 -26.48 -9.99 7.93
N ASN A 169 -26.97 -11.12 7.41
CA ASN A 169 -28.41 -11.43 7.27
C ASN A 169 -29.20 -10.36 6.49
N LYS A 170 -28.59 -9.82 5.43
CA LYS A 170 -29.25 -8.86 4.54
C LYS A 170 -29.70 -9.55 3.25
N THR A 171 -30.54 -8.88 2.47
CA THR A 171 -30.96 -9.32 1.14
C THR A 171 -29.92 -8.86 0.11
N CYS A 172 -29.42 -9.78 -0.71
CA CYS A 172 -28.42 -9.48 -1.73
C CYS A 172 -29.09 -8.78 -2.92
N SER A 173 -28.71 -7.53 -3.21
CA SER A 173 -29.26 -6.74 -4.31
C SER A 173 -29.03 -7.33 -5.71
N ILE A 174 -28.09 -8.28 -5.85
CA ILE A 174 -27.82 -8.99 -7.12
C ILE A 174 -28.78 -10.16 -7.33
N CYS A 175 -29.10 -10.92 -6.28
CA CYS A 175 -29.85 -12.17 -6.43
C CYS A 175 -31.16 -12.23 -5.63
N GLY A 176 -31.51 -11.19 -4.89
CA GLY A 176 -32.74 -11.07 -4.10
C GLY A 176 -32.86 -12.03 -2.91
N ARG A 177 -31.81 -12.79 -2.58
CA ARG A 177 -31.84 -13.79 -1.49
C ARG A 177 -31.17 -13.23 -0.23
N VAL A 178 -31.71 -13.58 0.93
CA VAL A 178 -31.05 -13.34 2.22
C VAL A 178 -29.77 -14.19 2.28
N LYS A 179 -28.64 -13.55 2.60
CA LYS A 179 -27.36 -14.24 2.78
C LYS A 179 -26.79 -13.88 4.15
N GLU A 180 -26.08 -14.83 4.74
CA GLU A 180 -25.42 -14.65 6.04
C GLU A 180 -24.37 -13.54 6.01
N ASP A 181 -23.71 -13.33 4.87
CA ASP A 181 -22.72 -12.28 4.67
C ASP A 181 -22.87 -11.64 3.28
N ILE A 182 -23.02 -10.32 3.23
CA ILE A 182 -23.10 -9.51 2.01
C ILE A 182 -22.16 -8.33 2.18
N SER A 183 -21.14 -8.23 1.34
CA SER A 183 -20.31 -7.02 1.28
C SER A 183 -20.92 -5.99 0.35
N ALA A 184 -21.12 -4.77 0.86
CA ALA A 184 -21.55 -3.61 0.09
C ALA A 184 -20.49 -3.13 -0.90
N ARG A 185 -19.23 -3.54 -0.71
CA ARG A 185 -18.14 -3.30 -1.66
C ARG A 185 -17.69 -4.61 -2.26
N THR A 186 -17.92 -4.78 -3.55
CA THR A 186 -17.28 -5.87 -4.30
C THR A 186 -15.91 -5.43 -4.80
N LEU A 187 -14.95 -6.34 -4.89
CA LEU A 187 -13.65 -6.09 -5.53
C LEU A 187 -13.77 -5.85 -7.04
N VAL A 188 -14.91 -6.21 -7.64
CA VAL A 188 -15.12 -6.21 -9.09
C VAL A 188 -15.84 -4.94 -9.56
N TYR A 189 -16.68 -4.36 -8.71
CA TYR A 189 -17.50 -3.21 -9.08
C TYR A 189 -17.69 -2.22 -7.93
N ASN A 190 -17.59 -0.93 -8.25
CA ASN A 190 -17.81 0.20 -7.34
C ASN A 190 -19.30 0.56 -7.12
N PHE A 191 -20.23 -0.39 -7.30
CA PHE A 191 -21.62 -0.13 -6.97
C PHE A 191 -21.81 -0.31 -5.47
N ASP A 192 -22.20 0.75 -4.75
CA ASP A 192 -22.68 0.63 -3.37
C ASP A 192 -24.04 -0.08 -3.43
N THR A 193 -24.10 -1.32 -2.93
CA THR A 193 -25.33 -2.13 -2.97
C THR A 193 -26.24 -1.93 -1.76
N ASP A 194 -25.91 -0.98 -0.89
CA ASP A 194 -26.73 -0.61 0.26
C ASP A 194 -27.81 0.39 -0.18
N ASP A 195 -29.01 -0.11 -0.45
CA ASP A 195 -30.23 0.71 -0.40
C ASP A 195 -30.57 0.95 1.08
N LYS A 196 -30.71 2.22 1.48
CA LYS A 196 -31.14 2.62 2.83
C LYS A 196 -32.63 2.43 3.02
#